data_AF-A0A426FPZ2-F1
#
_entry.id   AF-A0A426FPZ2-F1
#
_cell.length_a   1.000
_cell.length_b   1.000
_cell.length_c   1.000
_cell.angle_alpha   90.00
_cell.angle_beta   90.00
_cell.angle_gamma   90.00
#
_symmetry.space_group_name_H-M   'P 1'
#
loop_
_entity.id
_entity.type
_entity.pdbx_description
1 polymer ?
#
loop_
_entity_poly.entity_id
_entity_poly.type
_entity_poly.pdbx_seq_one_letter_code
_entity_poly.pdbx_strand_id
1 'polypeptide(L)' 'MANHNDNCTTLLAFSLGKLDSGQVFKRLGIDSDEDLFLLMAHARLPMPRLPEAETERMVDQLMQLDMDQS' A
#
# COMPACT_ATOMS: atom_id res chain seq x y z
N MET A 1 -2.70 6.82 -24.05
CA MET A 1 -2.30 7.75 -22.98
C MET A 1 -3.27 7.56 -21.84
N ALA A 2 -3.02 6.58 -20.96
CA ALA A 2 -3.79 6.43 -19.73
C ALA A 2 -3.33 7.57 -18.81
N ASN A 3 -4.14 8.63 -18.81
CA ASN A 3 -3.84 9.90 -18.18
C ASN A 3 -3.77 9.72 -16.67
N HIS A 4 -2.88 10.48 -16.03
CA HIS A 4 -2.69 10.67 -14.58
C HIS A 4 -3.96 10.55 -13.69
N ASN A 5 -5.13 10.87 -14.25
CA ASN A 5 -6.45 10.73 -13.64
C ASN A 5 -6.83 9.28 -13.23
N ASP A 6 -6.48 8.28 -14.05
CA ASP A 6 -6.81 6.88 -13.75
C ASP A 6 -5.95 6.35 -12.59
N ASN A 7 -4.71 6.84 -12.48
CA ASN A 7 -3.80 6.52 -11.39
C ASN A 7 -4.30 7.13 -10.07
N CYS A 8 -4.70 8.41 -10.08
CA CYS A 8 -5.31 9.04 -8.91
C CYS A 8 -6.60 8.33 -8.46
N THR A 9 -7.45 7.92 -9.40
CA THR A 9 -8.69 7.19 -9.10
C THR A 9 -8.39 5.81 -8.49
N THR A 10 -7.35 5.13 -8.98
CA THR A 10 -6.89 3.84 -8.47
C THR A 10 -6.34 3.97 -7.04
N LEU A 11 -5.50 4.97 -6.78
CA LEU A 11 -4.95 5.26 -5.45
C LEU A 11 -6.05 5.66 -4.45
N LEU A 12 -7.03 6.44 -4.89
CA LEU A 12 -8.17 6.81 -4.06
C LEU A 12 -9.02 5.59 -3.71
N ALA A 13 -9.33 4.73 -4.68
CA ALA A 13 -10.08 3.50 -4.43
C ALA A 13 -9.35 2.55 -3.47
N PHE A 14 -8.01 2.49 -3.55
CA PHE A 14 -7.18 1.77 -2.59
C PHE A 14 -7.23 2.37 -1.19
N SER A 15 -7.07 3.69 -1.05
CA SER A 15 -7.16 4.37 0.26
C SER A 15 -8.52 4.18 0.94
N LEU A 16 -9.58 3.98 0.16
CA LEU A 16 -10.94 3.71 0.64
C LEU A 16 -11.19 2.22 0.93
N GLY A 17 -10.19 1.36 0.78
CA GLY A 17 -10.31 -0.09 0.97
C GLY A 17 -11.15 -0.80 -0.09
N LYS A 18 -11.42 -0.15 -1.24
CA LYS A 18 -12.20 -0.75 -2.35
C LYS A 18 -11.35 -1.60 -3.28
N LEU A 19 -10.05 -1.38 -3.28
CA LEU A 19 -9.08 -2.15 -4.05
C LEU A 19 -8.04 -2.75 -3.09
N ASP A 20 -7.58 -3.94 -3.44
CA ASP A 20 -6.47 -4.63 -2.78
C ASP A 20 -5.13 -4.21 -3.41
N SER A 21 -4.03 -4.29 -2.66
CA SER A 21 -2.68 -3.91 -3.11
C SER A 21 -2.28 -4.64 -4.40
N GLY A 22 -2.62 -5.92 -4.54
CA GLY A 22 -2.31 -6.69 -5.76
C GLY A 22 -3.04 -6.19 -7.02
N GLN A 23 -4.23 -5.61 -6.86
CA GLN A 23 -4.97 -4.99 -7.97
C GLN A 23 -4.39 -3.62 -8.34
N VAL A 24 -3.91 -2.88 -7.33
CA VAL A 24 -3.28 -1.58 -7.50
C VAL A 24 -1.95 -1.72 -8.23
N PHE A 25 -1.14 -2.71 -7.86
CA PHE A 25 0.12 -3.03 -8.52
C PHE A 25 -0.03 -3.28 -10.01
N LYS A 26 -0.97 -4.16 -10.40
CA LYS A 26 -1.26 -4.44 -11.82
C LYS A 26 -1.74 -3.21 -12.59
N ARG A 27 -2.48 -2.32 -11.93
CA ARG A 27 -3.14 -1.17 -12.56
C ARG A 27 -2.22 0.04 -12.68
N LEU A 28 -1.30 0.20 -11.72
CA LEU A 28 -0.28 1.26 -11.73
C LEU A 28 1.04 0.82 -12.37
N GLY A 29 1.23 -0.49 -12.60
CA GLY A 29 2.48 -1.03 -13.15
C GLY A 29 3.65 -0.92 -12.17
N ILE A 30 3.36 -0.93 -10.87
CA ILE A 30 4.35 -0.91 -9.79
C ILE A 30 4.44 -2.30 -9.16
N ASP A 31 5.63 -2.65 -8.69
CA ASP A 31 5.99 -3.95 -8.15
C ASP A 31 6.50 -3.87 -6.70
N SER A 32 6.59 -2.66 -6.14
CA SER A 32 6.99 -2.41 -4.76
C SER A 32 5.90 -1.70 -3.94
N ASP A 33 5.71 -2.14 -2.70
CA ASP A 33 4.90 -1.44 -1.69
C ASP A 33 5.44 -0.03 -1.39
N GLU A 34 6.75 0.18 -1.50
CA GLU A 34 7.38 1.49 -1.29
C GLU A 34 6.95 2.50 -2.36
N ASP A 35 6.90 2.07 -3.62
CA ASP A 35 6.44 2.93 -4.72
C ASP A 35 4.97 3.31 -4.55
N LEU A 36 4.14 2.37 -4.08
CA LEU A 36 2.75 2.65 -3.76
C LEU A 36 2.64 3.68 -2.63
N PHE A 37 3.45 3.52 -1.59
CA PHE A 37 3.50 4.47 -0.48
C PHE A 37 3.90 5.88 -0.94
N LEU A 38 4.96 6.00 -1.75
CA LEU A 38 5.40 7.29 -2.29
C LEU A 38 4.34 7.96 -3.15
N LEU A 39 3.61 7.19 -3.97
CA LEU A 39 2.51 7.70 -4.78
C LEU A 39 1.34 8.21 -3.93
N MET A 40 0.97 7.48 -2.87
CA MET A 40 -0.06 7.93 -1.93
C MET A 40 0.36 9.17 -1.14
N ALA A 41 1.63 9.23 -0.71
CA ALA A 41 2.20 10.37 0.01
C ALA A 41 2.21 11.63 -0.86
N HIS A 42 2.63 11.50 -2.13
CA HIS A 42 2.60 12.61 -3.09
C HIS A 42 1.17 13.10 -3.34
N ALA A 43 0.21 12.17 -3.43
CA ALA A 43 -1.21 12.48 -3.61
C ALA A 43 -1.90 12.98 -2.32
N ARG A 44 -1.19 13.05 -1.19
CA ARG A 44 -1.72 13.42 0.15
C ARG A 44 -2.92 12.57 0.56
N LEU A 45 -2.97 11.31 0.13
CA LEU A 45 -4.05 10.39 0.44
C LEU A 45 -3.87 9.79 1.84
N PRO A 46 -4.96 9.55 2.59
CA PRO A 46 -4.87 8.82 3.85
C PRO A 46 -4.40 7.40 3.56
N MET A 47 -3.44 6.90 4.33
CA MET A 47 -3.07 5.49 4.26
C MET A 47 -4.31 4.64 4.58
N PRO A 48 -4.60 3.59 3.80
CA PRO A 48 -5.62 2.63 4.17
C PRO A 48 -5.23 2.00 5.50
N ARG A 49 -6.19 1.97 6.44
CA ARG A 49 -5.96 1.28 7.70
C ARG A 49 -5.95 -0.22 7.42
N LEU A 50 -4.86 -0.87 7.78
CA LEU A 50 -4.82 -2.32 7.82
C LEU A 50 -5.82 -2.81 8.88
N PRO A 51 -6.50 -3.94 8.64
CA PRO A 51 -7.21 -4.64 9.69
C PRO A 51 -6.27 -4.90 10.88
N GLU A 52 -6.80 -4.85 12.10
CA GLU A 52 -6.03 -5.02 13.32
C GLU A 52 -5.22 -6.33 13.30
N ALA A 53 -5.87 -7.43 12.91
CA ALA A 53 -5.22 -8.74 12.78
C ALA A 53 -4.05 -8.77 11.79
N GLU A 54 -4.12 -8.02 10.69
CA GLU A 54 -3.00 -7.95 9.73
C GLU A 54 -1.88 -7.06 10.27
N THR A 55 -2.23 -6.02 11.02
CA THR A 55 -1.28 -5.14 11.69
C THR A 55 -0.49 -5.91 12.76
N GLU A 56 -1.17 -6.72 13.58
CA GLU A 56 -0.55 -7.60 14.57
C GLU A 56 0.43 -8.59 13.91
N ARG A 57 0.04 -9.21 12.79
CA ARG A 57 0.92 -10.13 12.05
C ARG A 57 2.17 -9.45 11.50
N MET A 58 2.04 -8.22 10.99
CA MET A 58 3.19 -7.44 10.52
C MET A 58 4.12 -7.05 11.67
N VAL A 59 3.56 -6.70 12.84
CA VAL A 59 4.35 -6.43 14.06
C VAL A 59 5.10 -7.69 14.51
N ASP A 60 4.45 -8.85 14.53
CA ASP A 60 5.09 -10.12 14.88
C ASP A 60 6.25 -10.46 13.94
N GLN A 61 6.07 -10.26 12.63
CA GLN A 61 7.15 -10.45 11.65
C GLN A 61 8.32 -9.49 11.87
N LEU A 62 8.03 -8.22 12.19
CA LEU A 62 9.07 -7.23 12.45
C LEU A 62 9.87 -7.58 13.72
N MET A 63 9.19 -8.01 14.79
CA MET A 63 9.84 -8.46 16.01
C MET A 63 10.72 -9.69 15.76
N GLN A 64 10.29 -10.62 14.91
CA GLN A 64 11.11 -11.78 14.54
C GLN A 64 12.38 -11.38 13.78
N LEU A 65 12.27 -10.41 12.85
CA LEU A 65 13.42 -9.88 12.11
C LEU A 65 14.43 -9.15 13.01
N ASP A 66 13.95 -8.37 13.99
CA ASP A 66 14.82 -7.70 14.97
C ASP A 66 15.51 -8.70 15.91
N MET A 67 14.82 -9.79 16.28
CA MET A 67 15.37 -10.83 17.14
C MET A 67 16.40 -11.73 16.43
N ASP A 68 16.27 -11.99 15.14
CA ASP A 68 17.25 -12.76 14.35
C ASP A 68 18.56 -11.97 14.07
N GLN A 69 18.60 -10.67 14.34
CA GLN A 69 19.76 -9.80 14.16
C GLN A 69 20.52 -9.50 15.49
N SER A 70 20.14 -10.15 16.60
CA SER A 70 20.73 -9.95 17.94
C SER A 70 21.57 -11.13 18.43
#